data_AF-A0A2H9QDR6-F1
#
_entry.id   AF-A0A2H9QDR6-F1
#
_cell.length_a   1.000
_cell.length_b   1.000
_cell.length_c   1.000
_cell.angle_alpha   90.00
_cell.angle_beta   90.00
_cell.angle_gamma   90.00
#
_symmetry.space_group_name_H-M   'P 1'
#
loop_
_entity.id
_entity.type
_entity.pdbx_description
1 polymer ?
#
loop_
_entity_poly.entity_id
_entity_poly.type
_entity_poly.pdbx_seq_one_letter_code
_entity_poly.pdbx_strand_id
1 'polypeptide(L)'
;PDYKLKRFKIYRTDSLEKLTQKHLWDYSQSAFLEEQEEIDAIKNKKFDFVVGNPPYVRVQLLDERVRKSLSENYESAFGNFDLYIVFIERGLDWLKQNGKFGYIISNQFTNRGYGEKLRNFILKNSEIISIIDFARTKI
;
A
#
# COMPACT_ATOMS: atom_id res chain seq x y z
N PRO A 1 -3.44 25.20 22.74
CA PRO A 1 -3.62 25.16 21.27
C PRO A 1 -5.09 24.83 20.93
N ASP A 2 -5.84 25.79 20.39
CA ASP A 2 -7.32 25.70 20.21
C ASP A 2 -7.77 25.03 18.89
N TYR A 3 -6.89 24.24 18.27
CA TYR A 3 -7.24 23.50 17.06
C TYR A 3 -7.88 22.15 17.42
N LYS A 4 -9.18 22.00 17.16
CA LYS A 4 -9.85 20.69 17.13
C LYS A 4 -9.75 20.09 15.73
N LEU A 5 -9.04 18.98 15.59
CA LEU A 5 -9.12 18.17 14.38
C LEU A 5 -10.57 17.76 14.15
N LYS A 6 -11.07 17.98 12.94
CA LYS A 6 -12.33 17.34 12.51
C LYS A 6 -12.15 15.83 12.62
N ARG A 7 -13.22 15.12 12.98
CA ARG A 7 -13.22 13.65 13.04
C ARG A 7 -12.77 13.12 11.68
N PHE A 8 -11.64 12.40 11.66
CA PHE A 8 -11.18 11.69 10.48
C PHE A 8 -11.89 10.34 10.40
N LYS A 9 -12.23 9.91 9.18
CA LYS A 9 -12.81 8.59 8.96
C LYS A 9 -11.67 7.56 8.98
N ILE A 10 -11.82 6.51 9.77
CA ILE A 10 -10.88 5.38 9.84
C ILE A 10 -11.60 4.19 9.23
N TYR A 11 -10.97 3.55 8.25
CA TYR A 11 -11.51 2.39 7.58
C TYR A 11 -10.61 1.19 7.82
N ARG A 12 -11.21 0.05 8.17
CA ARG A 12 -10.52 -1.23 8.18
C ARG A 12 -10.73 -1.89 6.82
N THR A 13 -9.67 -2.01 6.04
CA THR A 13 -9.74 -2.52 4.67
C THR A 13 -8.57 -3.46 4.38
N ASP A 14 -8.79 -4.46 3.52
CA ASP A 14 -7.69 -5.14 2.83
C ASP A 14 -7.16 -4.23 1.73
N SER A 15 -6.11 -3.48 2.07
CA SER A 15 -5.53 -2.48 1.18
C SER A 15 -4.90 -3.07 -0.08
N LEU A 16 -4.46 -4.34 -0.01
CA LEU A 16 -3.74 -5.00 -1.11
C LEU A 16 -4.68 -5.71 -2.09
N GLU A 17 -5.92 -5.94 -1.72
CA GLU A 17 -6.93 -6.49 -2.61
C GLU A 17 -7.34 -5.44 -3.66
N LYS A 18 -7.07 -5.75 -4.94
CA LYS A 18 -7.61 -5.00 -6.07
C LYS A 18 -9.03 -5.52 -6.35
N LEU A 19 -9.95 -4.63 -6.73
CA LEU A 19 -11.31 -5.02 -7.12
C LEU A 19 -11.25 -5.74 -8.48
N THR A 20 -11.02 -7.05 -8.46
CA THR A 20 -11.14 -7.93 -9.61
C THR A 20 -12.23 -8.95 -9.34
N GLN A 21 -13.38 -8.72 -9.99
CA GLN A 21 -14.62 -9.50 -9.97
C GLN A 21 -15.48 -9.36 -8.71
N LYS A 22 -16.62 -8.69 -8.89
CA LYS A 22 -17.78 -8.65 -7.99
C LYS A 22 -18.24 -10.09 -7.68
N HIS A 23 -17.85 -10.63 -6.53
CA HIS A 23 -18.68 -11.65 -5.89
C HIS A 23 -19.81 -10.91 -5.18
N LEU A 24 -20.93 -10.75 -5.89
CA LEU A 24 -22.19 -10.28 -5.36
C LEU A 24 -22.69 -11.32 -4.34
N TRP A 25 -22.35 -11.14 -3.07
CA TRP A 25 -23.02 -11.83 -1.99
C TRP A 25 -24.10 -10.93 -1.41
N ASP A 26 -25.30 -11.50 -1.34
CA ASP A 26 -26.54 -10.93 -0.86
C ASP A 26 -26.42 -10.68 0.66
N TYR A 27 -26.39 -9.42 1.09
CA TYR A 27 -26.34 -9.07 2.52
C TYR A 27 -27.38 -8.00 2.86
N SER A 28 -28.37 -8.39 3.66
CA SER A 28 -29.55 -7.62 4.03
C SER A 28 -29.36 -6.66 5.22
N GLN A 29 -28.23 -5.95 5.30
CA GLN A 29 -28.05 -4.85 6.27
C GLN A 29 -27.48 -3.60 5.60
N SER A 30 -28.30 -2.55 5.53
CA SER A 30 -27.96 -1.28 4.86
C SER A 30 -26.69 -0.62 5.40
N ALA A 31 -26.47 -0.62 6.73
CA ALA A 31 -25.29 -0.02 7.33
C ALA A 31 -23.97 -0.72 6.95
N PHE A 32 -23.98 -2.04 6.77
CA PHE A 32 -22.81 -2.80 6.33
C PHE A 32 -22.54 -2.60 4.83
N LEU A 33 -23.60 -2.51 4.03
CA LEU A 33 -23.49 -2.21 2.60
C LEU A 33 -22.90 -0.81 2.35
N GLU A 34 -23.39 0.20 3.07
CA GLU A 34 -22.88 1.58 2.97
C GLU A 34 -21.40 1.67 3.34
N GLU A 35 -20.97 0.98 4.40
CA GLU A 35 -19.55 0.93 4.79
C GLU A 35 -18.69 0.25 3.72
N GLN A 36 -19.16 -0.86 3.13
CA GLN A 36 -18.45 -1.54 2.05
C GLN A 36 -18.37 -0.70 0.78
N GLU A 37 -19.45 -0.03 0.39
CA GLU A 37 -19.44 0.89 -0.75
C GLU A 37 -18.46 2.05 -0.54
N GLU A 38 -18.39 2.61 0.68
CA GLU A 38 -17.38 3.61 1.02
C GLU A 38 -15.95 3.03 0.93
N ILE A 39 -15.73 1.82 1.44
CA ILE A 39 -14.42 1.14 1.37
C ILE A 39 -14.00 0.89 -0.08
N ASP A 40 -14.90 0.37 -0.90
CA ASP A 40 -14.64 0.09 -2.32
C ASP A 40 -14.39 1.38 -3.11
N ALA A 41 -15.14 2.45 -2.80
CA ALA A 41 -14.89 3.76 -3.35
C ALA A 41 -13.48 4.27 -2.99
N ILE A 42 -13.03 4.03 -1.74
CA ILE A 42 -11.67 4.40 -1.29
C ILE A 42 -10.60 3.56 -1.98
N LYS A 43 -10.81 2.24 -2.13
CA LYS A 43 -9.85 1.34 -2.82
C LYS A 43 -9.56 1.78 -4.26
N ASN A 44 -10.48 2.47 -4.92
CA ASN A 44 -10.33 3.01 -6.27
C ASN A 44 -10.05 4.52 -6.33
N LYS A 45 -10.08 5.21 -5.18
CA LYS A 45 -9.85 6.65 -5.11
C LYS A 45 -8.36 6.96 -5.28
N LYS A 46 -8.09 8.13 -5.86
CA LYS A 46 -6.74 8.72 -5.89
C LYS A 46 -6.63 9.84 -4.84
N PHE A 47 -5.47 9.95 -4.23
CA PHE A 47 -5.19 10.88 -3.14
C PHE A 47 -4.08 11.86 -3.51
N ASP A 48 -4.19 13.08 -2.99
CA ASP A 48 -3.16 14.11 -3.13
C ASP A 48 -1.91 13.77 -2.29
N PHE A 49 -2.11 13.05 -1.17
CA PHE A 49 -1.06 12.57 -0.28
C PHE A 49 -1.30 11.11 0.09
N VAL A 50 -0.25 10.29 0.01
CA VAL A 50 -0.26 8.90 0.48
C VAL A 50 0.91 8.73 1.45
N VAL A 51 0.59 8.49 2.72
CA VAL A 51 1.58 8.36 3.81
C VAL A 51 1.33 7.08 4.60
N GLY A 52 2.39 6.47 5.12
CA GLY A 52 2.23 5.17 5.77
C GLY A 52 3.49 4.62 6.44
N ASN A 53 3.25 3.67 7.33
CA ASN A 53 4.27 2.80 7.91
C ASN A 53 3.81 1.36 7.66
N PRO A 54 4.10 0.79 6.47
CA PRO A 54 3.58 -0.51 6.07
C PRO A 54 4.10 -1.64 6.97
N PRO A 55 3.45 -2.82 6.95
CA PRO A 55 3.87 -3.97 7.74
C PRO A 55 5.24 -4.52 7.31
N TYR A 56 6.05 -4.89 8.29
CA TYR A 56 7.39 -5.49 8.09
C TYR A 56 7.33 -7.02 8.19
N VAL A 57 6.53 -7.63 7.32
CA VAL A 57 6.30 -9.09 7.32
C VAL A 57 6.97 -9.71 6.10
N ARG A 58 7.73 -10.78 6.30
CA ARG A 58 8.30 -11.58 5.21
C ARG A 58 7.19 -12.36 4.49
N VAL A 59 7.16 -12.30 3.15
CA VAL A 59 6.07 -12.90 2.36
C VAL A 59 5.90 -14.40 2.63
N GLN A 60 6.96 -15.12 2.99
CA GLN A 60 6.95 -16.56 3.30
C GLN A 60 6.12 -16.93 4.52
N LEU A 61 5.80 -15.98 5.38
CA LEU A 61 4.91 -16.19 6.53
C LEU A 61 3.43 -16.11 6.15
N LEU A 62 3.13 -15.74 4.89
CA LEU A 62 1.76 -15.68 4.38
C LEU A 62 1.36 -17.01 3.74
N ASP A 63 0.06 -17.29 3.79
CA ASP A 63 -0.55 -18.40 3.07
C ASP A 63 -0.18 -18.39 1.59
N GLU A 64 0.05 -19.57 1.02
CA GLU A 64 0.44 -19.72 -0.38
C GLU A 64 -0.53 -19.05 -1.36
N ARG A 65 -1.84 -19.11 -1.08
CA ARG A 65 -2.87 -18.45 -1.88
C ARG A 65 -2.68 -16.93 -1.91
N VAL A 66 -2.36 -16.33 -0.76
CA VAL A 66 -2.10 -14.89 -0.65
C VAL A 66 -0.83 -14.52 -1.40
N ARG A 67 0.25 -15.29 -1.22
CA ARG A 67 1.52 -15.07 -1.93
C ARG A 67 1.35 -15.10 -3.45
N LYS A 68 0.57 -16.06 -3.95
CA LYS A 68 0.25 -16.18 -5.37
C LYS A 68 -0.53 -14.97 -5.86
N SER A 69 -1.60 -14.59 -5.16
CA SER A 69 -2.41 -13.41 -5.50
C SER A 69 -1.58 -12.13 -5.54
N LEU A 70 -0.67 -11.92 -4.58
CA LEU A 70 0.24 -10.76 -4.59
C LEU A 70 1.16 -10.77 -5.81
N SER A 71 1.69 -11.93 -6.18
CA SER A 71 2.58 -12.08 -7.35
C SER A 71 1.86 -11.88 -8.68
N GLU A 72 0.56 -12.16 -8.74
CA GLU A 72 -0.28 -11.94 -9.93
C GLU A 72 -0.72 -10.48 -10.06
N ASN A 73 -0.95 -9.80 -8.94
CA ASN A 73 -1.56 -8.46 -8.92
C ASN A 73 -0.55 -7.31 -8.86
N TYR A 74 0.70 -7.57 -8.48
CA TYR A 74 1.73 -6.53 -8.27
C TYR A 74 3.02 -6.86 -9.01
N GLU A 75 3.52 -5.93 -9.81
CA GLU A 75 4.73 -6.15 -10.60
C GLU A 75 6.00 -6.17 -9.74
N SER A 76 5.99 -5.46 -8.60
CA SER A 76 7.07 -5.41 -7.62
C SER A 76 7.19 -6.70 -6.78
N ALA A 77 6.15 -7.55 -6.78
CA ALA A 77 6.17 -8.83 -6.08
C ALA A 77 7.11 -9.82 -6.78
N PHE A 78 8.37 -9.87 -6.34
CA PHE A 78 9.40 -10.71 -6.94
C PHE A 78 10.24 -11.45 -5.90
N GLY A 79 10.30 -12.78 -6.05
CA GLY A 79 11.08 -13.64 -5.17
C GLY A 79 10.63 -13.56 -3.71
N ASN A 80 11.61 -13.58 -2.81
CA ASN A 80 11.41 -13.62 -1.36
C ASN A 80 11.38 -12.19 -0.77
N PHE A 81 10.34 -11.43 -1.13
CA PHE A 81 10.20 -10.03 -0.74
C PHE A 81 9.56 -9.84 0.65
N ASP A 82 9.70 -8.63 1.19
CA ASP A 82 8.98 -8.17 2.37
C ASP A 82 7.69 -7.45 1.96
N LEU A 83 6.61 -7.62 2.72
CA LEU A 83 5.27 -7.16 2.35
C LEU A 83 5.18 -5.65 2.07
N TYR A 84 6.04 -4.83 2.68
CA TYR A 84 6.10 -3.39 2.39
C TYR A 84 6.35 -3.08 0.90
N ILE A 85 6.95 -3.99 0.14
CA ILE A 85 7.23 -3.83 -1.30
C ILE A 85 5.93 -3.59 -2.07
N VAL A 86 4.93 -4.47 -1.90
CA VAL A 86 3.64 -4.34 -2.59
C VAL A 86 2.79 -3.18 -2.05
N PHE A 87 2.99 -2.79 -0.78
CA PHE A 87 2.37 -1.60 -0.23
C PHE A 87 2.88 -0.29 -0.85
N ILE A 88 4.15 -0.24 -1.26
CA ILE A 88 4.70 0.92 -1.98
C ILE A 88 4.06 1.01 -3.36
N GLU A 89 4.00 -0.10 -4.10
CA GLU A 89 3.32 -0.15 -5.41
C GLU A 89 1.86 0.28 -5.27
N ARG A 90 1.11 -0.30 -4.32
CA ARG A 90 -0.28 0.07 -4.06
C ARG A 90 -0.44 1.54 -3.66
N GLY A 91 0.48 2.07 -2.86
CA GLY A 91 0.42 3.48 -2.44
C GLY A 91 0.70 4.45 -3.58
N LEU A 92 1.61 4.11 -4.50
CA LEU A 92 1.83 4.85 -5.74
C LEU A 92 0.63 4.73 -6.70
N ASP A 93 0.01 3.55 -6.77
CA ASP A 93 -1.26 3.36 -7.49
C ASP A 93 -2.37 4.25 -6.91
N TRP A 94 -2.38 4.54 -5.60
CA TRP A 94 -3.34 5.46 -5.00
C TRP A 94 -3.00 6.94 -5.18
N LEU A 95 -1.81 7.27 -5.65
CA LEU A 95 -1.39 8.65 -5.78
C LEU A 95 -1.99 9.28 -7.04
N LYS A 96 -2.48 10.52 -6.91
CA LYS A 96 -2.81 11.35 -8.08
C LYS A 96 -1.52 11.78 -8.79
N GLN A 97 -1.65 12.17 -10.06
CA GLN A 97 -0.58 12.90 -10.74
C GLN A 97 -0.19 14.14 -9.93
N ASN A 98 1.11 14.38 -9.76
CA ASN A 98 1.69 15.46 -8.94
C ASN A 98 1.41 15.37 -7.43
N GLY A 99 0.82 14.26 -6.94
CA GLY A 99 0.66 14.01 -5.51
C GLY A 99 2.00 13.78 -4.78
N LYS A 100 1.96 13.70 -3.45
CA LYS A 100 3.13 13.39 -2.62
C LYS A 100 2.97 12.06 -1.90
N PHE A 101 3.99 11.22 -2.03
CA PHE A 101 4.09 9.92 -1.37
C PHE A 101 5.18 9.97 -0.30
N GLY A 102 4.94 9.36 0.86
CA GLY A 102 5.93 9.31 1.94
C GLY A 102 5.71 8.16 2.90
N TYR A 103 6.56 7.13 2.83
CA TYR A 103 6.51 5.97 3.73
C TYR A 103 7.76 5.88 4.60
N ILE A 104 7.59 5.32 5.80
CA ILE A 104 8.70 4.84 6.63
C ILE A 104 8.85 3.35 6.33
N ILE A 105 10.01 2.93 5.80
CA ILE A 105 10.27 1.54 5.39
C ILE A 105 11.72 1.14 5.67
N SER A 106 11.97 -0.17 5.59
CA SER A 106 13.32 -0.73 5.62
C SER A 106 14.09 -0.34 4.35
N ASN A 107 15.37 0.02 4.48
CA ASN A 107 16.22 0.34 3.33
C ASN A 107 16.69 -0.91 2.55
N GLN A 108 16.33 -2.13 2.97
CA GLN A 108 16.82 -3.39 2.40
C GLN A 108 16.50 -3.54 0.90
N PHE A 109 15.37 -2.99 0.42
CA PHE A 109 15.00 -3.04 -1.00
C PHE A 109 16.00 -2.33 -1.92
N THR A 110 16.86 -1.45 -1.39
CA THR A 110 17.87 -0.74 -2.19
C THR A 110 18.96 -1.67 -2.72
N ASN A 111 19.34 -2.68 -1.93
CA ASN A 111 20.51 -3.53 -2.20
C ASN A 111 20.18 -5.01 -2.40
N ARG A 112 18.93 -5.44 -2.12
CA ARG A 112 18.53 -6.84 -2.30
C ARG A 112 17.93 -7.10 -3.68
N GLY A 113 18.11 -8.33 -4.16
CA GLY A 113 17.61 -8.79 -5.47
C GLY A 113 16.08 -8.73 -5.58
N TYR A 114 15.35 -9.07 -4.50
CA TYR A 114 13.89 -8.95 -4.50
C TYR A 114 13.40 -7.51 -4.72
N GLY A 115 14.22 -6.50 -4.43
CA GLY A 115 13.87 -5.09 -4.58
C GLY A 115 14.02 -4.56 -6.01
N GLU A 116 14.59 -5.35 -6.93
CA GLU A 116 14.89 -4.90 -8.30
C GLU A 116 13.65 -4.40 -9.04
N LYS A 117 12.58 -5.21 -9.05
CA LYS A 117 11.34 -4.82 -9.71
C LYS A 117 10.71 -3.58 -9.09
N LEU A 118 10.77 -3.45 -7.76
CA LEU A 118 10.29 -2.25 -7.09
C LEU A 118 11.10 -1.01 -7.49
N ARG A 119 12.43 -1.10 -7.54
CA ARG A 119 13.28 0.03 -7.96
C ARG A 119 12.91 0.49 -9.37
N ASN A 120 12.71 -0.46 -10.29
CA ASN A 120 12.26 -0.16 -11.66
C ASN A 120 10.85 0.47 -11.68
N PHE A 121 9.91 -0.06 -10.90
CA PHE A 121 8.56 0.50 -10.80
C PHE A 121 8.58 1.95 -10.27
N ILE A 122 9.35 2.23 -9.22
CA ILE A 122 9.49 3.58 -8.65
C ILE A 122 10.04 4.54 -9.70
N LEU A 123 11.14 4.19 -10.38
CA LEU A 123 11.78 5.05 -11.38
C LEU A 123 10.90 5.28 -12.61
N LYS A 124 10.03 4.32 -12.96
CA LYS A 124 9.11 4.43 -14.08
C LYS A 124 7.88 5.30 -13.76
N ASN A 125 7.37 5.22 -12.53
CA ASN A 125 6.05 5.77 -12.17
C ASN A 125 6.12 6.97 -11.22
N SER A 126 7.30 7.36 -10.75
CA SER A 126 7.46 8.45 -9.78
C SER A 126 8.82 9.14 -9.87
N GLU A 127 8.93 10.32 -9.28
CA GLU A 127 10.18 11.03 -9.08
C GLU A 127 10.57 11.00 -7.59
N ILE A 128 11.81 10.61 -7.30
CA ILE A 128 12.33 10.57 -5.94
C ILE A 128 12.82 11.98 -5.57
N ILE A 129 12.07 12.64 -4.69
CA ILE A 129 12.45 13.97 -4.19
C ILE A 129 13.44 13.88 -3.02
N SER A 130 13.30 12.88 -2.14
CA SER A 130 14.14 12.73 -0.96
C SER A 130 14.12 11.31 -0.41
N ILE A 131 15.26 10.85 0.09
CA ILE A 131 15.40 9.64 0.90
C ILE A 131 16.14 10.03 2.18
N ILE A 132 15.54 9.74 3.33
CA ILE A 132 16.13 10.04 4.65
C ILE A 132 16.48 8.72 5.32
N ASP A 133 17.77 8.46 5.53
CA ASP A 133 18.26 7.28 6.22
C ASP A 133 18.57 7.59 7.69
N PHE A 134 17.88 6.91 8.60
CA PHE A 134 18.05 7.05 10.04
C PHE A 134 19.05 6.05 10.64
N ALA A 135 19.68 5.17 9.84
CA ALA A 135 20.51 4.06 10.32
C ALA A 135 21.74 4.49 11.17
N ARG A 136 22.15 5.76 11.13
CA ARG A 136 23.28 6.29 11.90
C ARG A 136 22.88 7.25 13.02
N THR A 137 21.59 7.43 13.26
CA THR A 137 21.11 8.27 14.36
C THR A 137 21.02 7.42 15.62
N LYS A 138 21.94 7.64 16.57
CA LYS A 138 21.69 7.24 17.96
C LYS A 138 20.55 8.12 18.47
N ILE A 139 19.39 7.53 18.74
CA ILE A 139 18.29 8.15 19.48
C ILE A 139 18.54 7.93 20.97
#